data_AF-A0A967C7L0-F1
#
_entry.id   AF-A0A967C7L0-F1
#
_cell.length_a   1.000
_cell.length_b   1.000
_cell.length_c   1.000
_cell.angle_alpha   90.00
_cell.angle_beta   90.00
_cell.angle_gamma   90.00
#
_symmetry.space_group_name_H-M   'P 1'
#
loop_
_entity.id
_entity.type
_entity.pdbx_description
1 polymer ?
#
loop_
_entity_poly.entity_id
_entity_poly.type
_entity_poly.pdbx_seq_one_letter_code
_entity_poly.pdbx_strand_id
1 'polypeptide(L)' 'MGTRPCCRSCRHCTPPSGGAMGWCQLRQLGIHPELAAELWCHHWTPRPPRLPVIGAGPGLELQARNQQLALAELLES' A
#
# COMPACT_ATOMS: atom_id res chain seq x y z
N MET A 1 -12.94 8.77 -7.75
CA MET A 1 -11.92 9.82 -7.98
C MET A 1 -10.54 9.19 -7.77
N GLY A 2 -9.80 8.92 -8.84
CA GLY A 2 -8.46 8.31 -8.73
C GLY A 2 -7.42 9.35 -8.30
N THR A 3 -6.64 9.06 -7.26
CA THR A 3 -5.49 9.90 -6.90
C THR A 3 -4.45 9.85 -8.02
N ARG A 4 -3.97 11.02 -8.49
CA ARG A 4 -2.91 11.07 -9.51
C ARG A 4 -1.65 10.37 -8.98
N PRO A 5 -1.04 9.42 -9.73
CA PRO A 5 0.19 8.75 -9.34
C PRO A 5 1.33 9.74 -9.08
N CYS A 6 1.98 9.60 -7.92
CA CYS A 6 3.09 10.44 -7.49
C CYS A 6 3.98 9.70 -6.47
N CYS A 7 5.19 10.20 -6.21
CA CYS A 7 6.13 9.66 -5.22
C CYS A 7 5.50 9.52 -3.83
N ARG A 8 4.64 10.45 -3.38
CA ARG A 8 3.92 10.37 -2.09
C ARG A 8 3.01 9.14 -1.98
N SER A 9 2.42 8.72 -3.09
CA SER A 9 1.52 7.55 -3.17
C SER A 9 2.23 6.25 -3.55
N CYS A 10 3.55 6.31 -3.81
CA CYS A 10 4.33 5.16 -4.23
C CYS A 10 4.70 4.27 -3.03
N ARG A 11 4.59 2.95 -3.18
CA ARG A 11 5.02 1.97 -2.17
C ARG A 11 6.53 2.01 -1.89
N HIS A 12 7.32 2.39 -2.89
CA HIS A 12 8.79 2.39 -2.84
C HIS A 12 9.38 3.65 -2.20
N CYS A 13 8.54 4.64 -1.89
CA CYS A 13 8.98 5.90 -1.32
C CYS A 13 8.70 5.94 0.19
N THR A 14 9.71 6.37 0.95
CA THR A 14 9.54 6.77 2.35
C THR A 14 9.11 8.23 2.34
N PRO A 15 7.93 8.57 2.91
CA PRO A 15 7.47 9.95 2.94
C PRO A 15 8.38 10.81 3.82
N PRO A 16 8.54 12.10 3.48
CA PRO A 16 9.24 13.06 4.33
C PRO A 16 8.55 13.16 5.69
N SER A 17 9.33 13.23 6.78
CA SER A 17 8.82 13.43 8.15
C SER A 17 9.47 14.67 8.75
N GLY A 18 8.68 15.59 9.31
CA GLY A 18 9.20 16.76 10.03
C GLY A 18 10.16 17.66 9.22
N GLY A 19 9.93 17.83 7.92
CA GLY A 19 10.80 18.63 7.03
C GLY A 19 12.02 17.90 6.46
N ALA A 20 12.26 16.65 6.84
CA ALA A 20 13.30 15.83 6.22
C ALA A 20 12.97 15.46 4.77
N MET A 21 13.99 15.22 3.96
CA MET A 21 13.80 14.69 2.60
C MET A 21 13.16 13.30 2.65
N GLY A 22 12.26 13.02 1.70
CA GLY A 22 11.81 11.67 1.41
C GLY A 22 12.89 10.86 0.69
N TRP A 23 12.67 9.56 0.54
CA TRP A 23 13.62 8.67 -0.13
C TRP A 23 12.91 7.68 -1.04
N CYS A 24 13.40 7.52 -2.27
CA CYS A 24 12.97 6.45 -3.16
C CYS A 24 13.91 5.25 -3.00
N GLN A 25 13.44 4.16 -2.39
CA GLN A 25 14.27 2.96 -2.19
C GLN A 25 14.65 2.29 -3.52
N LEU A 26 13.77 2.34 -4.51
CA LEU A 26 14.01 1.69 -5.81
C LEU A 26 15.03 2.44 -6.66
N ARG A 27 14.96 3.78 -6.71
CA ARG A 27 15.91 4.60 -7.48
C ARG A 27 17.11 5.07 -6.68
N GLN A 28 17.13 4.84 -5.37
CA GLN A 28 18.18 5.26 -4.43
C GLN A 28 18.46 6.77 -4.50
N LEU A 29 17.41 7.59 -4.38
CA LEU A 29 17.51 9.06 -4.45
C LEU A 29 16.65 9.76 -3.41
N GLY A 30 17.08 10.96 -3.02
CA GLY A 30 16.34 11.86 -2.15
C GLY A 30 15.20 12.57 -2.90
N ILE A 31 14.07 12.76 -2.22
CA ILE A 31 12.88 13.40 -2.76
C ILE A 31 12.56 14.63 -1.90
N HIS A 32 12.53 15.81 -2.51
CA HIS A 32 12.12 17.02 -1.80
C HIS A 32 10.65 16.92 -1.37
N PRO A 33 10.27 17.30 -0.14
CA PRO A 33 8.90 17.14 0.36
C PRO A 33 7.85 17.83 -0.53
N GLU A 34 8.17 19.00 -1.07
CA GLU A 34 7.30 19.77 -1.96
C GLU A 34 7.08 19.06 -3.30
N LEU A 35 8.13 18.42 -3.84
CA LEU A 35 8.09 17.72 -5.12
C LEU A 35 7.46 16.32 -5.04
N ALA A 36 7.37 15.74 -3.85
CA ALA A 36 6.87 14.37 -3.66
C ALA A 36 5.41 14.19 -4.12
N ALA A 37 4.63 15.27 -4.16
CA ALA A 37 3.23 15.27 -4.61
C ALA A 37 3.07 15.36 -6.14
N GLU A 38 4.11 15.79 -6.85
CA GLU A 38 4.07 16.13 -8.28
C GLU A 38 4.88 15.14 -9.12
N LEU A 39 6.01 14.69 -8.60
CA LEU A 39 6.91 13.79 -9.31
C LEU A 39 6.38 12.36 -9.35
N TRP A 40 6.68 11.69 -10.45
CA TRP A 40 6.40 10.27 -10.68
C TRP A 40 7.63 9.61 -11.29
N CYS A 41 7.66 8.28 -11.30
CA CYS A 41 8.53 7.52 -12.19
C CYS A 41 7.74 6.34 -12.79
N HIS A 42 8.27 5.74 -13.86
CA HIS A 42 7.62 4.58 -14.51
C HIS A 42 7.50 3.35 -13.60
N HIS A 43 8.24 3.31 -12.49
CA HIS A 43 8.18 2.24 -11.50
C HIS A 43 7.20 2.53 -10.36
N TRP A 44 6.31 3.50 -10.54
CA TRP A 44 5.30 3.79 -9.54
C TRP A 44 4.42 2.56 -9.31
N THR A 45 4.21 2.24 -8.03
CA THR A 45 3.26 1.19 -7.61
C THR A 45 2.47 1.75 -6.44
N PRO A 46 1.13 1.64 -6.43
CA PRO A 46 0.31 2.19 -5.36
C PRO A 46 0.68 1.58 -4.01
N ARG A 47 0.68 2.40 -2.96
CA ARG A 47 0.83 1.92 -1.58
C ARG A 47 -0.37 1.01 -1.24
N PRO A 48 -0.14 -0.17 -0.63
CA PRO A 48 -1.24 -1.04 -0.24
C PRO A 48 -2.15 -0.33 0.78
N PRO A 49 -3.48 -0.53 0.70
CA PRO A 49 -4.39 0.02 1.69
C PRO A 49 -4.05 -0.54 3.08
N ARG A 50 -4.14 0.32 4.10
CA ARG A 50 -4.06 -0.14 5.49
C ARG A 50 -5.42 -0.76 5.81
N LEU A 51 -5.47 -2.10 5.85
CA LEU A 51 -6.66 -2.80 6.32
C LEU A 51 -6.75 -2.63 7.84
N PRO A 52 -7.95 -2.37 8.40
CA PRO A 52 -8.13 -2.40 9.85
C PRO A 52 -7.79 -3.81 10.36
N VAL A 53 -7.04 -3.89 11.46
CA VAL A 53 -6.75 -5.16 12.13
C VAL A 53 -8.01 -5.59 12.87
N ILE A 54 -8.85 -6.40 12.22
CA ILE A 54 -10.00 -7.05 12.86
C ILE A 54 -9.44 -8.21 13.68
N GLY A 55 -9.21 -8.01 14.98
CA GLY A 55 -8.67 -9.08 15.84
C GLY A 55 -7.99 -8.68 17.15
N ALA A 56 -8.06 -7.42 17.61
CA ALA A 56 -7.49 -7.03 18.91
C ALA A 56 -8.40 -7.38 20.11
N GLY A 57 -9.05 -8.54 20.08
CA GLY A 57 -9.74 -9.14 21.21
C GLY A 57 -9.11 -10.50 21.51
N PRO A 58 -8.94 -10.89 22.79
CA PRO A 58 -8.37 -12.19 23.15
C PRO A 58 -9.36 -13.30 22.77
N GLY A 59 -9.27 -13.82 21.55
CA GLY A 59 -10.15 -14.92 21.11
C GLY A 59 -10.37 -15.07 19.61
N LEU A 60 -9.91 -14.15 18.76
CA LEU A 60 -9.96 -14.34 17.31
C LEU A 60 -8.58 -14.72 16.79
N GLU A 61 -8.27 -16.03 16.86
CA GLU A 61 -7.34 -16.60 15.89
C GLU A 61 -7.95 -16.33 14.51
N LEU A 62 -7.43 -15.31 13.84
CA LEU A 62 -7.67 -15.09 12.42
C LEU A 62 -7.03 -16.28 11.70
N GLN A 63 -7.78 -17.38 11.60
CA GLN A 63 -7.44 -18.47 10.72
C GLN A 63 -7.32 -17.86 9.33
N ALA A 64 -6.08 -17.64 8.91
CA ALA A 64 -5.71 -17.40 7.53
C ALA A 64 -5.99 -18.69 6.75
N ARG A 65 -7.27 -19.06 6.64
CA ARG A 65 -7.72 -20.07 5.70
C ARG A 65 -7.59 -19.42 4.34
N ASN A 66 -6.42 -19.62 3.72
CA ASN A 66 -6.23 -19.50 2.28
C ASN A 66 -7.07 -20.59 1.59
N GLN A 67 -8.38 -20.54 1.75
CA GLN A 67 -9.31 -21.41 1.06
C GLN A 67 -9.78 -20.65 -0.17
N GLN A 68 -9.38 -21.14 -1.35
CA GLN A 68 -9.99 -20.71 -2.60
C GLN A 68 -11.46 -21.11 -2.57
N LEU A 69 -12.35 -20.14 -2.79
CA LEU A 69 -13.78 -20.40 -2.98
C LEU A 69 -13.94 -21.24 -4.27
N ALA A 70 -14.42 -22.47 -4.13
CA ALA A 70 -14.68 -23.35 -5.26
C ALA A 70 -16.04 -23.03 -5.85
N LEU A 71 -16.08 -22.59 -7.11
CA LEU A 71 -17.30 -22.24 -7.83
C LEU A 71 -18.31 -23.40 -7.91
N ALA A 72 -17.83 -24.65 -7.85
CA ALA A 72 -18.66 -25.85 -7.89
C ALA A 72 -19.70 -25.88 -6.75
N GLU A 73 -19.32 -25.48 -5.53
CA GLU A 73 -20.19 -25.55 -4.35
C GLU A 73 -21.38 -24.58 -4.39
N LEU A 74 -21.29 -23.51 -5.20
CA LEU A 74 -22.37 -22.52 -5.37
C LEU A 74 -23.39 -22.92 -6.43
N LEU A 75 -23.04 -23.80 -7.36
CA LEU A 75 -23.91 -24.22 -8.47
C LEU A 75 -24.80 -25.42 -8.09
N GLU A 76 -24.54 -26.06 -6.95
CA GLU A 76 -25.27 -27.22 -6.45
C GLU A 76 -26.35 -26.86 -5.39
N SER A 77 -26.59 -25.56 -5.14
CA SER A 77 -27.61 -25.05 -4.19
C SER A 77 -28.88 -24.57 -4.89
#